data_AF-A0A4R6WS88-F1
#
_entry.id   AF-A0A4R6WS88-F1
#
_cell.length_a   1.000
_cell.length_b   1.000
_cell.length_c   1.000
_cell.angle_alpha   90.00
_cell.angle_beta   90.00
_cell.angle_gamma   90.00
#
_symmetry.space_group_name_H-M   'P 1'
#
loop_
_entity.id
_entity.type
_entity.pdbx_description
1 polymer ?
#
loop_
_entity_poly.entity_id
_entity_poly.type
_entity_poly.pdbx_seq_one_letter_code
_entity_poly.pdbx_strand_id
1 'polypeptide(L)' 'MEFVFVIGILFVSIVLPLWLLLHYITKWRGARGLTAEDERMLADLWQSAKRMEERVQTLEAILDAESPHWRSKV' A
#
# COMPACT_ATOMS: atom_id res chain seq x y z
N MET A 1 21.72 -40.18 29.79
CA MET A 1 22.13 -39.03 28.94
C MET A 1 21.50 -39.09 27.55
N GLU A 2 21.41 -40.25 26.90
CA GLU A 2 20.83 -40.37 25.56
C GLU A 2 19.35 -39.94 25.46
N PHE A 3 18.54 -40.23 26.48
CA PHE A 3 17.12 -39.86 26.47
C PHE A 3 16.90 -38.34 26.44
N VAL A 4 17.72 -37.58 27.16
CA VAL A 4 17.66 -36.11 27.19
C VAL A 4 18.06 -35.54 25.82
N PHE A 5 19.02 -36.17 25.14
CA PHE A 5 19.46 -35.78 23.80
C PHE A 5 18.36 -36.01 22.75
N VAL A 6 17.70 -37.16 22.79
CA VAL A 6 16.58 -37.49 21.88
C VAL A 6 15.40 -36.53 22.08
N ILE A 7 15.05 -36.23 23.34
CA ILE A 7 14.00 -35.25 23.66
C ILE A 7 14.38 -33.84 23.16
N GLY A 8 15.65 -33.45 23.32
CA GLY A 8 16.14 -32.16 22.83
C GLY A 8 16.06 -32.03 21.31
N ILE A 9 16.43 -33.07 20.57
CA ILE A 9 16.34 -33.09 19.10
C ILE A 9 14.87 -32.98 18.65
N LEU A 10 13.96 -33.75 19.25
CA LEU A 10 12.54 -33.72 18.90
C LEU A 10 11.91 -32.35 19.20
N PHE A 11 12.32 -31.72 20.30
CA PHE A 11 11.86 -30.37 20.63
C PHE A 11 12.32 -29.36 19.57
N VAL A 12 13.61 -29.38 19.20
CA VAL A 12 14.15 -28.47 18.18
C VAL A 12 13.53 -28.75 16.80
N SER A 13 13.33 -30.02 16.43
CA SER A 13 12.78 -30.38 15.12
C SER A 13 11.29 -30.03 14.97
N ILE A 14 10.57 -29.77 16.06
CA ILE A 14 9.15 -29.40 16.04
C ILE A 14 8.97 -27.90 16.31
N VAL A 15 9.57 -27.39 17.38
CA VAL A 15 9.38 -26.01 17.83
C VAL A 15 10.02 -25.02 16.87
N LEU A 16 11.19 -25.33 16.33
CA LEU A 16 11.91 -24.41 15.45
C LEU A 16 11.18 -24.24 14.10
N PRO A 17 10.68 -25.31 13.43
CA PRO A 17 9.84 -25.15 12.25
C PRO A 17 8.49 -24.48 12.54
N LEU A 18 7.83 -24.80 13.66
CA LEU A 18 6.59 -24.13 14.06
C LEU A 18 6.79 -22.63 14.28
N TRP A 19 7.89 -22.25 14.94
CA TRP A 19 8.22 -20.85 15.18
C TRP A 19 8.51 -20.11 13.88
N LEU A 20 9.30 -20.71 12.97
CA LEU A 20 9.53 -20.13 11.65
C LEU A 20 8.20 -19.93 10.93
N LEU A 21 7.34 -20.95 10.87
CA LEU A 21 6.03 -20.84 10.22
C LEU A 21 5.20 -19.68 10.81
N LEU A 22 5.13 -19.58 12.14
CA LEU A 22 4.39 -18.53 12.82
C LEU A 22 5.00 -17.13 12.59
N HIS A 23 6.33 -17.02 12.58
CA HIS A 23 7.05 -15.78 12.29
C HIS A 23 6.71 -15.25 10.88
N TYR A 24 6.76 -16.12 9.87
CA TYR A 24 6.46 -15.73 8.49
C TYR A 24 4.97 -15.44 8.28
N ILE A 25 4.06 -16.20 8.91
CA ILE A 25 2.62 -15.91 8.86
C ILE A 25 2.32 -14.55 9.50
N THR A 26 2.94 -14.22 10.63
CA THR A 26 2.72 -12.95 11.33
C THR A 26 3.26 -11.77 10.51
N LYS A 27 4.46 -11.92 9.93
CA LYS A 27 5.03 -10.93 9.00
C LYS A 27 4.17 -10.73 7.76
N TRP A 28 3.61 -11.82 7.23
CA TRP A 28 2.71 -11.77 6.07
C TRP A 28 1.35 -11.14 6.40
N ARG A 29 0.79 -11.39 7.59
CA ARG A 29 -0.43 -10.72 8.05
C ARG A 29 -0.21 -9.22 8.27
N GLY A 30 0.94 -8.82 8.81
CA GLY A 30 1.30 -7.40 8.92
C GLY A 30 1.45 -6.70 7.56
N ALA A 31 1.83 -7.44 6.51
CA ALA A 31 1.92 -6.93 5.14
C ALA A 31 0.60 -6.97 4.35
N ARG A 32 -0.48 -7.49 4.94
CA ARG A 32 -1.80 -7.63 4.29
C ARG A 32 -2.73 -6.50 4.72
N GLY A 33 -2.48 -5.32 4.16
CA GLY A 33 -3.32 -4.13 4.32
C GLY A 33 -2.56 -2.89 3.87
N LEU A 34 -3.30 -1.83 3.53
CA LEU A 34 -2.69 -0.50 3.46
C LEU A 34 -2.26 -0.14 4.88
N THR A 35 -1.03 0.32 5.04
CA THR A 35 -0.62 0.90 6.32
C THR A 35 -1.34 2.23 6.50
N ALA A 36 -1.41 2.74 7.73
CA ALA A 36 -1.97 4.07 7.98
C ALA A 36 -1.21 5.18 7.23
N GLU A 37 0.07 4.96 6.91
CA GLU A 37 0.87 5.86 6.08
C GLU A 37 0.45 5.79 4.60
N ASP A 38 0.22 4.58 4.07
CA ASP A 38 -0.27 4.40 2.70
C ASP A 38 -1.66 5.05 2.51
N GLU A 39 -2.56 4.90 3.49
CA GLU A 39 -3.89 5.53 3.46
C GLU A 39 -3.78 7.06 3.44
N ARG A 40 -2.86 7.63 4.23
CA ARG A 40 -2.61 9.07 4.24
C ARG A 40 -2.04 9.55 2.91
N MET A 41 -1.09 8.83 2.35
CA MET A 41 -0.52 9.16 1.04
C MET A 41 -1.59 9.15 -0.06
N LEU A 42 -2.48 8.16 -0.03
CA LEU A 42 -3.61 8.09 -0.98
C LEU A 42 -4.58 9.27 -0.80
N ALA A 43 -4.87 9.67 0.43
CA ALA A 43 -5.70 10.84 0.71
C ALA A 43 -5.07 12.13 0.16
N ASP A 44 -3.76 12.32 0.35
CA ASP A 44 -3.03 13.50 -0.17
C ASP A 44 -2.99 13.52 -1.70
N LEU A 45 -2.81 12.36 -2.35
CA LEU A 45 -2.88 12.21 -3.80
C LEU A 45 -4.27 12.53 -4.34
N TRP A 46 -5.32 12.05 -3.66
CA TRP A 46 -6.71 12.34 -4.01
C TRP A 46 -7.00 13.84 -3.93
N GLN A 47 -6.59 14.50 -2.84
CA GLN A 47 -6.76 15.94 -2.67
C GLN A 47 -6.00 16.73 -3.76
N SER A 48 -4.78 16.29 -4.10
CA SER A 48 -3.98 16.91 -5.15
C SER A 48 -4.62 16.78 -6.53
N ALA A 49 -5.16 15.59 -6.84
CA ALA A 49 -5.90 15.35 -8.08
C ALA A 49 -7.14 16.24 -8.18
N LYS A 50 -7.90 16.38 -7.07
CA LYS A 50 -9.08 17.24 -7.03
C LYS A 50 -8.73 18.71 -7.30
N ARG A 51 -7.67 19.21 -6.68
CA ARG A 51 -7.18 20.58 -6.92
C ARG A 51 -6.72 20.78 -8.37
N MET A 52 -6.13 19.76 -8.98
CA MET A 52 -5.73 19.82 -10.39
C MET A 52 -6.95 19.88 -11.32
N GLU A 53 -7.99 19.08 -11.03
CA GLU A 53 -9.26 19.11 -11.77
C GLU A 53 -9.91 20.50 -11.75
N GLU A 54 -10.00 21.14 -10.57
CA GLU A 54 -10.56 22.50 -10.42
C GLU A 54 -9.78 23.54 -11.24
N ARG A 55 -8.44 23.41 -11.27
CA ARG A 55 -7.58 24.27 -12.09
C ARG A 55 -7.80 24.05 -13.57
N VAL A 56 -7.95 22.80 -14.01
CA VAL A 56 -8.26 22.48 -15.41
C VAL A 56 -9.60 23.10 -15.80
N GLN A 57 -10.64 22.95 -14.98
CA GLN A 57 -11.95 23.58 -15.23
C GLN A 57 -11.85 25.10 -15.33
N THR A 58 -11.04 25.73 -14.47
CA THR A 58 -10.79 27.17 -14.53
C THR A 58 -10.08 27.57 -15.81
N LEU A 59 -9.06 26.81 -16.23
CA LEU A 59 -8.35 27.05 -17.49
C LEU A 59 -9.25 26.85 -18.71
N GLU A 60 -10.11 25.82 -18.69
CA GLU A 60 -11.10 25.60 -19.74
C GLU A 60 -12.08 26.77 -19.83
N ALA A 61 -12.58 27.29 -18.69
CA ALA A 61 -13.47 28.44 -18.67
C ALA A 61 -12.82 29.72 -19.21
N ILE A 62 -11.54 29.96 -18.87
CA ILE A 62 -10.77 31.08 -19.44
C ILE A 62 -10.59 30.89 -20.95
N LEU A 63 -10.25 29.68 -21.39
CA LEU A 63 -9.99 29.39 -22.79
C LEU A 63 -11.26 29.45 -23.64
N ASP A 64 -12.40 29.04 -23.09
CA ASP A 64 -13.73 29.21 -23.69
C ASP A 64 -14.10 30.71 -23.86
N ALA A 65 -13.66 31.58 -22.95
CA ALA A 65 -13.88 33.03 -23.04
C ALA A 65 -12.93 33.73 -24.03
N GLU A 66 -11.63 33.39 -24.01
CA GLU A 66 -10.59 34.06 -24.78
C GLU A 66 -10.44 33.52 -26.21
N SER A 67 -10.79 32.25 -26.46
CA SER A 67 -10.65 31.62 -27.77
C SER A 67 -11.88 30.77 -28.12
N PRO A 68 -12.98 31.35 -28.62
CA PRO A 68 -14.29 30.69 -28.74
C PRO A 68 -14.38 29.42 -29.61
N HIS A 69 -13.28 28.92 -30.18
CA HIS A 69 -13.23 27.73 -31.05
C HIS A 69 -12.00 26.84 -30.76
N TRP A 70 -11.32 27.01 -29.61
CA TRP A 70 -10.11 26.25 -29.30
C TRP A 70 -10.32 24.73 -29.30
N ARG A 71 -11.51 24.28 -28.88
CA ARG A 71 -11.89 22.86 -28.83
C ARG A 71 -11.94 22.19 -30.21
N SER A 72 -12.10 22.96 -31.30
CA SER A 72 -12.10 22.41 -32.66
C SER A 72 -10.71 22.24 -33.26
N LYS A 73 -9.64 22.61 -32.53
CA LYS A 73 -8.24 22.44 -32.94
C LYS A 73 -7.55 21.22 -32.31
N VAL A 74 -8.29 20.43 -31.53
CA VAL A 74 -7.83 19.16 -30.94
C VAL A 74 -8.01 18.02 -31.93
#